data_AF-A0A565CSR1-F1
#
_entry.id   AF-A0A565CSR1-F1
#
_cell.length_a   1.000
_cell.length_b   1.000
_cell.length_c   1.000
_cell.angle_alpha   90.00
_cell.angle_beta   90.00
_cell.angle_gamma   90.00
#
_symmetry.space_group_name_H-M   'P 1'
#
loop_
_entity.id
_entity.type
_entity.pdbx_description
1 polymer ?
#
loop_
_entity_poly.entity_id
_entity_poly.type
_entity_poly.pdbx_seq_one_letter_code
_entity_poly.pdbx_strand_id
1 'polypeptide(L)'
;MTKKVSSWDDSVDSLIVRWNGEEVEVPTDGEAEWRINLEEREVVVERTDERNNVRVTVSRIVQMDIKVRAIGKEEDRVHNYQLPEDDVFVHLETQFKFFNLSDLVEGVLGKTYRPGYVSPVKTGVPMPRMGGEDKYQTPSLFSPLCNVCRFQGKPGPGVAKY
;
A
#
# COMPACT_ATOMS: atom_id res chain seq x y z
N MET A 1 -6.47 -5.85 6.01
CA MET A 1 -5.83 -6.88 6.85
C MET A 1 -6.20 -8.25 6.30
N THR A 2 -5.62 -9.33 6.82
CA THR A 2 -5.96 -10.70 6.42
C THR A 2 -6.49 -11.51 7.60
N LYS A 3 -7.40 -12.44 7.34
CA LYS A 3 -7.89 -13.43 8.32
C LYS A 3 -6.78 -14.42 8.64
N LYS A 4 -6.67 -14.83 9.91
CA LYS A 4 -5.79 -15.95 10.30
C LYS A 4 -6.43 -17.26 9.84
N VAL A 5 -5.69 -18.08 9.10
CA VAL A 5 -6.13 -19.37 8.57
C VAL A 5 -5.07 -20.43 8.86
N SER A 6 -5.48 -21.70 8.99
CA SER A 6 -4.56 -22.84 9.19
C SER A 6 -3.93 -23.33 7.88
N SER A 7 -4.63 -23.12 6.76
CA SER A 7 -4.17 -23.45 5.42
C SER A 7 -4.69 -22.38 4.46
N TRP A 8 -3.87 -21.99 3.48
CA TRP A 8 -4.32 -21.08 2.43
C TRP A 8 -5.30 -21.78 1.48
N ASP A 9 -6.40 -21.12 1.16
CA ASP A 9 -7.37 -21.53 0.17
C ASP A 9 -7.73 -20.32 -0.71
N ASP A 10 -7.29 -20.33 -1.96
CA ASP A 10 -7.59 -19.26 -2.92
C ASP A 10 -9.09 -19.11 -3.19
N SER A 11 -9.91 -20.11 -2.85
CA SER A 11 -11.37 -20.08 -2.94
C SER A 11 -12.06 -19.44 -1.72
N VAL A 12 -11.29 -18.92 -0.77
CA VAL A 12 -11.82 -18.19 0.40
C VAL A 12 -11.27 -16.77 0.41
N ASP A 13 -12.18 -15.80 0.59
CA ASP A 13 -11.79 -14.40 0.74
C ASP A 13 -11.20 -14.15 2.13
N SER A 14 -9.90 -13.92 2.14
CA SER A 14 -9.09 -13.73 3.34
C SER A 14 -8.92 -12.24 3.68
N LEU A 15 -9.37 -11.32 2.83
CA LEU A 15 -9.31 -9.89 3.10
C LEU A 15 -10.30 -9.45 4.18
N ILE A 16 -9.84 -8.52 5.02
CA ILE A 16 -10.66 -7.76 5.96
C ILE A 16 -10.40 -6.29 5.68
N VAL A 17 -11.46 -5.55 5.33
CA VAL A 17 -11.42 -4.11 5.12
C VAL A 17 -11.98 -3.43 6.36
N ARG A 18 -11.27 -2.41 6.86
CA ARG A 18 -11.73 -1.62 8.01
C ARG A 18 -11.67 -0.14 7.68
N TRP A 19 -12.71 0.59 8.07
CA TRP A 19 -12.79 2.04 8.01
C TRP A 19 -12.99 2.59 9.42
N ASN A 20 -12.11 3.49 9.87
CA ASN A 20 -12.15 4.07 11.23
C ASN A 20 -12.23 3.05 12.38
N GLY A 21 -11.62 1.87 12.17
CA GLY A 21 -11.64 0.79 13.17
C GLY A 21 -12.85 -0.13 13.08
N GLU A 22 -13.84 0.17 12.24
CA GLU A 22 -14.99 -0.71 12.01
C GLU A 22 -14.77 -1.54 10.75
N GLU A 23 -15.16 -2.81 10.79
CA GLU A 23 -15.12 -3.68 9.61
C GLU A 23 -16.19 -3.26 8.61
N VAL A 24 -15.82 -3.22 7.33
CA VAL A 24 -16.73 -2.88 6.24
C VAL A 24 -16.81 -4.03 5.25
N GLU A 25 -18.02 -4.36 4.84
CA GLU A 25 -18.27 -5.41 3.87
C GLU A 25 -18.09 -4.86 2.46
N VAL A 26 -17.21 -5.50 1.69
CA VAL A 26 -17.07 -5.28 0.26
C VAL A 26 -17.69 -6.48 -0.45
N PRO A 27 -18.84 -6.32 -1.13
CA PRO A 27 -19.53 -7.45 -1.75
C PRO A 27 -18.64 -8.19 -2.76
N THR A 28 -18.92 -9.48 -2.97
CA THR A 28 -18.30 -10.30 -4.02
C THR A 28 -19.14 -10.37 -5.29
N ASP A 29 -20.37 -9.89 -5.23
CA ASP A 29 -21.36 -9.85 -6.30
C ASP A 29 -21.98 -8.45 -6.46
N GLY A 30 -22.76 -8.25 -7.53
CA GLY A 30 -23.37 -6.94 -7.82
C GLY A 30 -22.36 -5.87 -8.20
N GLU A 31 -22.45 -4.68 -7.60
CA GLU A 31 -21.50 -3.57 -7.82
C GLU A 31 -20.11 -3.87 -7.22
N ALA A 32 -19.99 -4.88 -6.35
CA ALA A 32 -18.76 -5.34 -5.72
C ALA A 32 -17.93 -4.22 -5.05
N GLU A 33 -18.59 -3.18 -4.54
CA GLU A 33 -17.95 -2.01 -3.96
C GLU A 33 -18.56 -1.61 -2.62
N TRP A 34 -17.72 -0.95 -1.82
CA TRP A 34 -18.10 -0.17 -0.65
C TRP A 34 -17.65 1.28 -0.86
N ARG A 35 -18.50 2.24 -0.50
CA ARG A 35 -18.29 3.66 -0.78
C ARG A 35 -18.66 4.53 0.40
N ILE A 36 -17.86 5.58 0.64
CA ILE A 36 -18.23 6.68 1.52
C ILE A 36 -17.93 8.02 0.85
N ASN A 37 -18.92 8.92 0.90
CA ASN A 37 -18.80 10.29 0.46
C ASN A 37 -18.57 11.19 1.67
N LEU A 38 -17.37 11.76 1.78
CA LEU A 38 -17.04 12.82 2.72
C LEU A 38 -17.16 14.18 2.02
N GLU A 39 -17.29 15.27 2.77
CA GLU A 39 -17.52 16.62 2.22
C GLU A 39 -16.53 17.02 1.10
N GLU A 40 -15.25 16.64 1.23
CA GLU A 40 -14.20 16.97 0.27
C GLU A 40 -13.76 15.78 -0.61
N ARG A 41 -14.11 14.56 -0.22
CA ARG A 41 -13.49 13.33 -0.77
C ARG A 41 -14.42 12.15 -0.75
N GLU A 42 -14.44 11.44 -1.87
CA GLU A 42 -14.95 10.09 -1.96
C GLU A 42 -13.84 9.07 -1.66
N VAL A 43 -14.20 8.02 -0.91
CA VAL A 43 -13.41 6.80 -0.75
C VAL A 43 -14.24 5.63 -1.27
N VAL A 44 -13.65 4.88 -2.20
CA VAL A 44 -14.24 3.66 -2.76
C VAL A 44 -13.30 2.50 -2.51
N VAL A 45 -13.84 1.39 -2.05
CA VAL A 45 -13.16 0.10 -2.01
C VAL A 45 -13.94 -0.85 -2.89
N GLU A 46 -13.40 -1.19 -4.05
CA GLU A 46 -14.02 -2.12 -4.99
C GLU A 46 -13.24 -3.44 -5.02
N ARG A 47 -13.95 -4.54 -5.26
CA ARG A 47 -13.33 -5.83 -5.50
C ARG A 47 -12.98 -5.93 -6.98
N THR A 48 -11.71 -6.28 -7.26
CA THR A 48 -11.20 -6.31 -8.63
C THR A 48 -11.08 -7.71 -9.21
N ASP A 49 -11.44 -8.72 -8.42
CA ASP A 49 -11.48 -10.14 -8.78
C ASP A 49 -12.48 -10.84 -7.85
N GLU A 50 -12.71 -12.14 -8.00
CA GLU A 50 -13.65 -12.86 -7.15
C GLU A 50 -13.26 -12.80 -5.66
N ARG A 51 -11.96 -12.86 -5.35
CA ARG A 51 -11.43 -12.98 -3.97
C ARG A 51 -10.06 -12.34 -3.83
N ASN A 52 -9.72 -11.92 -2.61
CA ASN A 52 -8.37 -11.51 -2.22
C ASN A 52 -7.76 -10.32 -2.99
N ASN A 53 -8.55 -9.64 -3.84
CA ASN A 53 -8.14 -8.49 -4.65
C ASN A 53 -9.11 -7.32 -4.46
N VAL A 54 -8.59 -6.18 -4.04
CA VAL A 54 -9.36 -4.94 -3.90
C VAL A 54 -8.61 -3.77 -4.48
N ARG A 55 -9.35 -2.79 -5.00
CA ARG A 55 -8.84 -1.47 -5.31
C ARG A 55 -9.44 -0.46 -4.34
N VAL A 56 -8.56 0.28 -3.68
CA VAL A 56 -8.92 1.39 -2.81
C VAL A 56 -8.64 2.69 -3.55
N THR A 57 -9.68 3.49 -3.77
CA THR A 57 -9.56 4.81 -4.40
C THR A 57 -9.92 5.88 -3.39
N VAL A 58 -8.98 6.76 -3.10
CA VAL A 58 -9.23 8.02 -2.38
C VAL A 58 -9.17 9.14 -3.42
N SER A 59 -10.33 9.70 -3.74
CA SER A 59 -10.50 10.70 -4.80
C SER A 59 -9.42 11.78 -4.77
N ARG A 60 -8.81 12.02 -5.95
CA ARG A 60 -7.77 13.02 -6.21
C ARG A 60 -6.42 12.81 -5.50
N ILE A 61 -6.25 11.76 -4.70
CA ILE A 61 -5.00 11.49 -3.97
C ILE A 61 -4.30 10.27 -4.54
N VAL A 62 -4.91 9.10 -4.35
CA VAL A 62 -4.26 7.82 -4.59
C VAL A 62 -5.30 6.76 -4.92
N GLN A 63 -4.92 5.88 -5.82
CA GLN A 63 -5.52 4.58 -6.05
C GLN A 63 -4.49 3.52 -5.65
N MET A 64 -4.95 2.52 -4.91
CA MET A 64 -4.15 1.39 -4.44
C MET A 64 -4.80 0.10 -4.89
N ASP A 65 -4.15 -0.66 -5.74
CA ASP A 65 -4.55 -2.03 -6.06
C ASP A 65 -3.82 -2.95 -5.08
N ILE A 66 -4.57 -3.73 -4.30
CA ILE A 66 -4.08 -4.58 -3.22
C ILE A 66 -4.51 -6.00 -3.50
N LYS A 67 -3.54 -6.92 -3.43
CA LYS A 67 -3.74 -8.33 -3.64
C LYS A 67 -3.06 -9.12 -2.53
N VAL A 68 -3.79 -10.06 -1.94
CA VAL A 68 -3.25 -10.98 -0.94
C VAL A 68 -2.78 -12.24 -1.65
N ARG A 69 -1.56 -12.67 -1.33
CA ARG A 69 -0.99 -13.92 -1.82
C ARG A 69 -0.35 -14.68 -0.66
N ALA A 70 -0.58 -15.99 -0.61
CA ALA A 70 0.20 -16.85 0.27
C ALA A 70 1.62 -17.03 -0.27
N ILE A 71 2.56 -17.04 0.67
CA ILE A 71 3.96 -17.33 0.38
C ILE A 71 4.08 -18.84 0.20
N GLY A 72 4.30 -19.26 -1.04
CA GLY A 72 4.49 -20.67 -1.39
C GLY A 72 5.90 -21.16 -1.07
N LYS A 73 6.11 -22.49 -1.13
CA LYS A 73 7.42 -23.12 -0.88
C LYS A 73 8.54 -22.57 -1.77
N GLU A 74 8.23 -22.29 -3.03
CA GLU A 74 9.23 -21.75 -3.95
C GLU A 74 9.62 -20.31 -3.61
N GLU A 75 8.64 -19.49 -3.20
CA GLU A 75 8.88 -18.12 -2.76
C GLU A 75 9.68 -18.11 -1.45
N ASP A 76 9.30 -18.94 -0.47
CA ASP A 76 10.08 -19.16 0.75
C ASP A 76 11.53 -19.57 0.45
N ARG A 77 11.74 -20.49 -0.50
CA ARG A 77 13.09 -20.91 -0.90
C ARG A 77 13.90 -19.79 -1.55
N VAL A 78 13.29 -19.01 -2.45
CA VAL A 78 13.97 -17.93 -3.19
C VAL A 78 14.29 -16.74 -2.28
N HIS A 79 13.40 -16.44 -1.34
CA HIS A 79 13.51 -15.28 -0.45
C HIS A 79 14.08 -15.62 0.94
N ASN A 80 14.25 -16.92 1.24
CA ASN A 80 14.74 -17.47 2.50
C ASN A 80 13.95 -16.94 3.71
N TYR A 81 12.62 -16.97 3.63
CA TYR A 81 11.75 -16.52 4.73
C TYR A 81 11.82 -17.47 5.93
N GLN A 82 12.21 -18.73 5.73
CA GLN A 82 12.33 -19.77 6.77
C GLN A 82 10.98 -20.03 7.45
N LEU A 83 9.95 -20.22 6.63
CA LEU A 83 8.60 -20.41 7.14
C LEU A 83 8.47 -21.74 7.92
N PRO A 84 7.75 -21.75 9.05
CA PRO A 84 7.40 -22.99 9.73
C PRO A 84 6.51 -23.87 8.84
N GLU A 85 6.64 -25.20 8.93
CA GLU A 85 5.83 -26.13 8.12
C GLU A 85 4.32 -26.03 8.41
N ASP A 86 3.94 -25.61 9.62
CA ASP A 86 2.55 -25.57 10.10
C ASP A 86 1.93 -24.17 10.10
N ASP A 87 2.54 -23.19 9.40
CA ASP A 87 2.05 -21.81 9.38
C ASP A 87 1.95 -21.25 7.95
N VAL A 88 1.00 -20.33 7.75
CA VAL A 88 0.73 -19.71 6.46
C VAL A 88 1.03 -18.23 6.55
N PHE A 89 2.09 -17.82 5.85
CA PHE A 89 2.43 -16.43 5.69
C PHE A 89 1.85 -15.90 4.38
N VAL A 90 1.41 -14.65 4.41
CA VAL A 90 0.86 -13.96 3.25
C VAL A 90 1.57 -12.63 3.10
N HIS A 91 1.77 -12.21 1.85
CA HIS A 91 2.23 -10.88 1.53
C HIS A 91 1.13 -10.10 0.81
N LEU A 92 1.25 -8.76 0.87
CA LEU A 92 0.40 -7.85 0.13
C LEU A 92 1.16 -7.38 -1.10
N GLU A 93 0.72 -7.81 -2.26
CA GLU A 93 1.09 -7.19 -3.51
C GLU A 93 0.32 -5.87 -3.62
N THR A 94 1.04 -4.76 -3.68
CA THR A 94 0.45 -3.42 -3.73
C THR A 94 0.96 -2.65 -4.92
N GLN A 95 0.04 -1.99 -5.63
CA GLN A 95 0.36 -1.06 -6.70
C GLN A 95 -0.27 0.29 -6.38
N PHE A 96 0.48 1.37 -6.63
CA PHE A 96 0.04 2.72 -6.29
C PHE A 96 -0.02 3.57 -7.55
N LYS A 97 -1.12 4.28 -7.71
CA LYS A 97 -1.30 5.36 -8.68
C LYS A 97 -1.64 6.65 -7.93
N PHE A 98 -0.77 7.65 -8.04
CA PHE A 98 -0.99 8.96 -7.42
C PHE A 98 -1.50 9.96 -8.45
N PHE A 99 -2.48 10.80 -8.09
CA PHE A 99 -3.19 11.65 -9.04
C PHE A 99 -2.76 13.12 -9.04
N ASN A 100 -2.17 13.62 -7.96
CA ASN A 100 -1.90 15.06 -7.78
C ASN A 100 -0.54 15.33 -7.13
N LEU A 101 0.52 14.72 -7.66
CA LEU A 101 1.89 14.95 -7.21
C LEU A 101 2.47 16.19 -7.91
N SER A 102 3.21 17.01 -7.16
CA SER A 102 3.98 18.13 -7.74
C SER A 102 5.23 17.64 -8.47
N ASP A 103 5.77 18.46 -9.38
CA ASP A 103 7.07 18.20 -10.04
C ASP A 103 8.27 18.11 -9.07
N LEU A 104 8.07 18.52 -7.83
CA LEU A 104 9.04 18.46 -6.74
C LEU A 104 8.80 17.30 -5.77
N VAL A 105 7.96 16.33 -6.14
CA VAL A 105 7.65 15.16 -5.31
C VAL A 105 8.92 14.39 -4.96
N GLU A 106 9.00 13.96 -3.70
CA GLU A 106 10.10 13.16 -3.17
C GLU A 106 9.55 12.10 -2.19
N GLY A 107 10.30 11.02 -2.01
CA GLY A 107 9.91 9.83 -1.27
C GLY A 107 10.24 8.57 -2.08
N VAL A 108 10.27 7.40 -1.43
CA VAL A 108 10.66 6.14 -2.08
C VAL A 108 9.82 5.86 -3.33
N LEU A 109 8.49 5.97 -3.21
CA LEU A 109 7.56 5.78 -4.33
C LEU A 109 7.32 7.09 -5.11
N GLY A 110 7.14 8.22 -4.40
CA GLY A 110 6.79 9.49 -5.05
C GLY A 110 7.80 9.95 -6.09
N LYS A 111 9.11 9.74 -5.84
CA LYS A 111 10.18 10.16 -6.76
C LYS A 111 10.07 9.53 -8.15
N THR A 112 9.43 8.36 -8.28
CA THR A 112 9.27 7.70 -9.59
C THR A 112 8.33 8.44 -10.52
N TYR A 113 7.52 9.36 -9.99
CA TYR A 113 6.61 10.22 -10.74
C TYR A 113 7.23 11.58 -11.09
N ARG A 114 8.46 11.87 -10.61
CA ARG A 114 9.12 13.15 -10.88
C ARG A 114 9.53 13.25 -12.36
N PRO A 115 9.29 14.39 -13.03
CA PRO A 115 9.76 14.60 -14.39
C PRO A 115 11.27 14.38 -14.52
N GLY A 116 11.68 13.59 -15.52
CA GLY A 116 13.10 13.25 -15.75
C GLY A 116 13.69 12.23 -14.78
N TYR A 117 12.89 11.57 -13.94
CA TYR A 117 13.39 10.50 -13.07
C TYR A 117 13.93 9.32 -13.89
N VAL A 118 15.17 8.92 -13.59
CA VAL A 118 15.79 7.70 -14.10
C VAL A 118 16.00 6.76 -12.92
N SER A 119 15.42 5.57 -13.01
CA SER A 119 15.51 4.59 -11.93
C SER A 119 16.94 4.05 -11.81
N PRO A 120 17.62 4.21 -10.64
CA PRO A 120 18.93 3.59 -10.40
C PRO A 120 18.81 2.11 -10.03
N VAL A 121 17.59 1.60 -9.95
CA VAL A 121 17.30 0.22 -9.53
C VAL A 121 17.84 -0.75 -10.57
N LYS A 122 18.68 -1.69 -10.12
CA LYS A 122 19.25 -2.72 -11.00
C LYS A 122 18.13 -3.62 -11.53
N THR A 123 17.96 -3.65 -12.84
CA THR A 123 17.07 -4.61 -13.50
C THR A 123 17.78 -5.96 -13.65
N GLY A 124 17.02 -7.05 -13.67
CA GLY A 124 17.56 -8.40 -13.88
C GLY A 124 18.22 -9.07 -12.67
N VAL A 125 18.11 -8.49 -11.47
CA VAL A 125 18.52 -9.15 -10.21
C VAL A 125 17.29 -9.57 -9.39
N PRO A 126 17.36 -10.69 -8.65
CA PRO A 126 16.33 -11.03 -7.66
C PRO A 126 16.20 -9.91 -6.62
N MET A 127 14.97 -9.48 -6.32
CA MET A 127 14.65 -8.44 -5.31
C MET A 127 15.45 -7.12 -5.46
N PRO A 128 15.22 -6.35 -6.52
CA PRO A 128 15.94 -5.11 -6.70
C PRO A 128 15.47 -4.07 -5.66
N ARG A 129 16.41 -3.51 -4.90
CA ARG A 129 16.09 -2.58 -3.82
C ARG A 129 16.06 -1.14 -4.33
N MET A 130 14.98 -0.42 -4.03
CA MET A 130 14.86 1.02 -4.21
C MET A 130 14.84 1.70 -2.84
N GLY A 131 15.56 2.81 -2.70
CA GLY A 131 15.57 3.55 -1.44
C GLY A 131 16.83 4.38 -1.29
N GLY A 132 17.37 4.34 -0.08
CA GLY A 132 18.47 5.17 0.41
C GLY A 132 18.21 5.35 1.91
N GLU A 133 18.77 4.47 2.72
CA GLU A 133 18.52 4.47 4.18
C GLU A 133 18.85 5.84 4.78
N ASP A 134 19.98 6.43 4.37
CA ASP A 134 20.43 7.78 4.70
C ASP A 134 19.40 8.88 4.34
N LYS A 135 18.53 8.63 3.36
CA LYS A 135 17.54 9.60 2.87
C LYS A 135 16.14 9.37 3.43
N TYR A 136 15.74 8.11 3.52
CA TYR A 136 14.34 7.70 3.75
C TYR A 136 14.10 7.00 5.09
N GLN A 137 15.11 6.89 5.96
CA GLN A 137 14.92 6.38 7.31
C GLN A 137 13.89 7.25 8.06
N THR A 138 12.89 6.60 8.64
CA THR A 138 11.87 7.24 9.47
C THR A 138 11.96 6.75 10.91
N PRO A 139 11.61 7.57 11.91
CA PRO A 139 11.60 7.15 13.32
C PRO A 139 10.58 6.06 13.67
N SER A 140 9.50 5.94 12.89
CA SER A 140 8.43 4.96 13.10
C SER A 140 7.64 4.73 11.82
N LEU A 141 6.86 3.64 11.78
CA LEU A 141 6.06 3.22 10.62
C LEU A 141 5.07 4.31 10.15
N PHE A 142 4.54 5.10 11.08
CA PHE A 142 3.57 6.17 10.78
C PHE A 142 4.20 7.55 10.69
N SER A 143 5.52 7.67 10.88
CA SER A 143 6.20 8.96 10.84
C SER A 143 6.37 9.42 9.39
N PRO A 144 5.90 10.64 9.04
CA PRO A 144 6.20 11.25 7.75
C PRO A 144 7.60 11.88 7.73
N LEU A 145 8.37 11.81 8.82
CA LEU A 145 9.68 12.46 8.90
C LEU A 145 10.76 11.58 8.29
N CYS A 146 11.45 12.11 7.27
CA CYS A 146 12.71 11.57 6.76
C CYS A 146 13.57 12.71 6.19
N ASN A 147 14.87 12.48 5.96
CA ASN A 147 15.83 13.53 5.58
C ASN A 147 15.48 14.25 4.28
N VAL A 148 14.83 13.57 3.33
CA VAL A 148 14.47 14.16 2.04
C VAL A 148 12.96 14.15 1.76
N CYS A 149 12.15 13.55 2.62
CA CYS A 149 10.72 13.38 2.36
C CYS A 149 10.04 14.75 2.34
N ARG A 150 9.19 14.97 1.33
CA ARG A 150 8.46 16.23 1.16
C ARG A 150 6.98 15.97 1.25
N PHE A 151 6.37 16.53 2.28
CA PHE A 151 4.93 16.52 2.46
C PHE A 151 4.42 17.96 2.54
N GLN A 152 3.25 18.21 1.96
CA GLN A 152 2.53 19.45 2.26
C GLN A 152 2.07 19.36 3.72
N GLY A 153 2.67 20.15 4.60
CA GLY A 153 2.16 20.30 5.96
C GLY A 153 0.78 20.96 5.94
N LYS A 154 -0.13 20.54 6.81
CA LYS A 154 -1.24 21.43 7.19
C LYS A 154 -0.62 22.69 7.81
N PRO A 155 -1.07 23.91 7.49
CA PRO A 155 -0.69 25.06 8.29
C PRO A 155 -1.08 24.75 9.73
N GLY A 156 -0.09 24.60 10.60
CA GLY A 156 -0.33 24.51 12.04
C GLY A 156 -0.95 25.81 12.53
N PRO A 157 -1.65 25.81 13.68
CA PRO A 157 -2.07 27.05 14.31
C PRO A 157 -0.83 27.92 14.48
N GLY A 158 -0.86 29.10 13.87
CA GLY A 158 0.31 29.93 13.65
C GLY A 158 1.10 30.16 14.94
N VAL A 159 2.40 29.88 14.89
CA VAL A 159 3.33 30.54 15.79
C VAL A 159 3.85 31.75 15.03
N ALA A 160 3.10 32.84 15.09
CA ALA A 160 3.72 34.15 14.96
C ALA A 160 4.72 34.27 16.11
N LYS A 161 5.99 34.58 15.83
CA LYS A 161 6.84 35.45 16.68
C LYS A 161 7.98 36.05 15.86
N TYR A 162 7.89 37.38 15.78
CA TYR A 162 8.88 38.46 15.58
C TYR A 162 9.95 38.31 14.49
#